data_AF-D6CJX8-F1
#
_entry.id   AF-D6CJX8-F1
#
_cell.length_a   1.000
_cell.length_b   1.000
_cell.length_c   1.000
_cell.angle_alpha   90.00
_cell.angle_beta   90.00
_cell.angle_gamma   90.00
#
_symmetry.space_group_name_H-M   'P 1'
#
loop_
_entity.id
_entity.type
_entity.pdbx_description
1 polymer ?
#
loop_
_entity_poly.entity_id
_entity_poly.type
_entity_poly.pdbx_seq_one_letter_code
_entity_poly.pdbx_strand_id
1 'polypeptide(L)'
;MKHNRRKYFFVYKGLQTRYLLYIVIILSLVSGAGIVGSYFGVWGSILKSFSEKEIRETIITAARIYEYETARHPQTNKEPLSSLRVFKETELLSDRQKEVLQQILNDTYSQLIRLGLLLLFFIAWGSIFLTHKVAGPLFRFTKSFEELKSGNLTLRIHLRKWDETKGLANIFNDTISVLDHRISKLKQLASQKSSPEVLQEIQHELSKFKTSTL
;
A
#
# COMPACT_ATOMS: atom_id res chain seq x y z
N MET A 1 36.75 -3.05 12.26
CA MET A 1 35.47 -3.63 11.78
C MET A 1 34.91 -2.77 10.65
N LYS A 2 35.00 -3.22 9.38
CA LYS A 2 34.47 -2.45 8.23
C LYS A 2 32.95 -2.58 8.18
N HIS A 3 32.25 -1.50 8.55
CA HIS A 3 30.80 -1.41 8.49
C HIS A 3 30.36 -1.35 7.02
N ASN A 4 29.93 -2.49 6.48
CA ASN A 4 29.51 -2.61 5.08
C ASN A 4 28.13 -1.95 4.89
N ARG A 5 28.12 -0.62 4.75
CA ARG A 5 26.90 0.16 4.47
C ARG A 5 26.41 -0.15 3.06
N ARG A 6 25.45 -1.08 2.94
CA ARG A 6 24.78 -1.36 1.66
C ARG A 6 23.88 -0.17 1.29
N LYS A 7 24.37 0.70 0.41
CA LYS A 7 23.78 2.00 0.04
C LYS A 7 22.80 1.99 -1.15
N TYR A 8 22.25 0.84 -1.56
CA TYR A 8 21.34 0.78 -2.71
C TYR A 8 20.01 0.16 -2.34
N PHE A 9 19.00 1.00 -2.11
CA PHE A 9 17.61 0.60 -1.85
C PHE A 9 16.91 0.12 -3.13
N PHE A 10 17.36 0.58 -4.30
CA PHE A 10 16.84 0.16 -5.60
C PHE A 10 17.85 -0.70 -6.33
N VAL A 11 17.64 -2.01 -6.29
CA VAL A 11 18.52 -2.99 -6.95
C VAL A 11 17.92 -3.47 -8.29
N TYR A 12 16.58 -3.58 -8.38
CA TYR A 12 15.84 -3.84 -9.63
C TYR A 12 14.73 -2.82 -9.81
N LYS A 13 15.05 -1.70 -10.46
CA LYS A 13 14.10 -0.61 -10.68
C LYS A 13 12.81 -1.10 -11.36
N GLY A 14 12.89 -1.95 -12.38
CA GLY A 14 11.72 -2.40 -13.14
C GLY A 14 10.72 -3.27 -12.35
N LEU A 15 11.21 -4.23 -11.55
CA LEU A 15 10.34 -5.06 -10.72
C LEU A 15 9.79 -4.25 -9.54
N GLN A 16 10.64 -3.46 -8.90
CA GLN A 16 10.27 -2.66 -7.74
C GLN A 16 9.22 -1.61 -8.11
N THR A 17 9.34 -0.94 -9.26
CA THR A 17 8.38 0.09 -9.68
C THR A 17 7.02 -0.49 -10.03
N ARG A 18 6.96 -1.60 -10.79
CA ARG A 18 5.68 -2.24 -11.15
C ARG A 18 4.90 -2.68 -9.91
N TYR A 19 5.57 -3.33 -8.96
CA TYR A 19 4.92 -3.81 -7.75
C TYR A 19 4.54 -2.67 -6.79
N LEU A 20 5.40 -1.65 -6.66
CA LEU A 20 5.07 -0.45 -5.90
C LEU A 20 3.86 0.26 -6.50
N LEU A 21 3.76 0.33 -7.84
CA LEU A 21 2.61 0.89 -8.53
C LEU A 21 1.33 0.10 -8.25
N TYR A 22 1.38 -1.24 -8.25
CA TYR A 22 0.22 -2.06 -7.86
C TYR A 22 -0.23 -1.80 -6.43
N ILE A 23 0.71 -1.72 -5.47
CA ILE A 23 0.39 -1.38 -4.07
C ILE A 23 -0.27 0.00 -3.99
N VAL A 24 0.33 1.00 -4.64
CA VAL A 24 -0.19 2.38 -4.62
C VAL A 24 -1.59 2.44 -5.25
N ILE A 25 -1.85 1.73 -6.35
CA ILE A 25 -3.17 1.68 -6.98
C ILE A 25 -4.20 1.06 -6.02
N ILE A 26 -3.91 -0.09 -5.43
CA ILE A 26 -4.82 -0.77 -4.50
C ILE A 26 -5.13 0.14 -3.30
N LEU A 27 -4.11 0.77 -2.73
CA LEU A 27 -4.26 1.68 -1.60
C LEU A 27 -5.03 2.95 -2.00
N SER A 28 -4.83 3.46 -3.22
CA SER A 28 -5.58 4.60 -3.75
C SER A 28 -7.05 4.26 -3.97
N LEU A 29 -7.36 3.04 -4.42
CA LEU A 29 -8.74 2.55 -4.55
C LEU A 29 -9.43 2.44 -3.18
N VAL A 30 -8.75 1.87 -2.19
CA VAL A 30 -9.25 1.79 -0.80
C VAL A 30 -9.46 3.19 -0.23
N SER A 31 -8.52 4.10 -0.45
CA SER A 31 -8.65 5.50 -0.05
C SER A 31 -9.84 6.18 -0.73
N GLY A 32 -10.02 5.97 -2.03
CA GLY A 32 -11.13 6.52 -2.80
C GLY A 32 -12.48 6.07 -2.26
N ALA A 33 -12.63 4.78 -1.95
CA ALA A 33 -13.83 4.25 -1.32
C ALA A 33 -14.08 4.88 0.06
N GLY A 34 -13.03 5.07 0.86
CA GLY A 34 -13.11 5.76 2.15
C GLY A 34 -13.54 7.22 2.03
N ILE A 35 -13.00 7.95 1.05
CA ILE A 35 -13.36 9.35 0.77
C ILE A 35 -14.83 9.44 0.34
N VAL A 36 -15.27 8.58 -0.57
CA VAL A 36 -16.67 8.55 -1.04
C VAL A 36 -17.62 8.24 0.12
N GLY A 37 -17.29 7.24 0.96
CA GLY A 37 -18.07 6.93 2.15
C GLY A 37 -18.15 8.10 3.13
N SER A 38 -17.02 8.79 3.36
CA SER A 38 -16.96 9.98 4.20
C SER A 38 -17.80 11.14 3.63
N TYR A 39 -17.74 11.37 2.31
CA TYR A 39 -18.55 12.38 1.63
C TYR A 39 -20.06 12.16 1.86
N PHE A 40 -20.55 10.94 1.63
CA PHE A 40 -21.96 10.63 1.88
C PHE A 40 -22.34 10.73 3.36
N GLY A 41 -21.44 10.35 4.27
CA GLY A 41 -21.64 10.50 5.71
C GLY A 41 -21.79 11.95 6.16
N VAL A 42 -20.91 12.84 5.68
CA VAL A 42 -20.97 14.28 5.97
C VAL A 42 -22.26 14.89 5.42
N TRP A 43 -22.60 14.61 4.17
CA TRP A 43 -23.85 15.11 3.57
C TRP A 43 -25.10 14.59 4.29
N GLY A 44 -25.11 13.32 4.69
CA GLY A 44 -26.20 12.75 5.49
C GLY A 44 -26.34 13.43 6.85
N SER A 45 -25.22 13.70 7.53
CA SER A 45 -25.23 14.40 8.82
C SER A 45 -25.70 15.85 8.68
N ILE A 46 -25.20 16.58 7.68
CA ILE A 46 -25.62 17.94 7.35
C ILE A 46 -27.14 17.96 7.08
N LEU A 47 -27.63 17.08 6.21
CA LEU A 47 -29.04 17.04 5.87
C LEU A 47 -29.93 16.75 7.08
N LYS A 48 -29.46 15.88 8.00
CA LYS A 48 -30.16 15.61 9.27
C LYS A 48 -30.21 16.84 10.17
N SER A 49 -29.10 17.58 10.29
CA SER A 49 -29.02 18.80 11.10
C SER A 49 -29.88 19.95 10.55
N PHE A 50 -30.11 20.03 9.23
CA PHE A 50 -30.99 21.04 8.62
C PHE A 50 -32.46 20.58 8.48
N SER A 51 -32.73 19.28 8.62
CA SER A 51 -34.08 18.69 8.54
C SER A 51 -34.80 18.69 9.89
N GLU A 52 -34.11 19.01 10.99
CA GLU A 52 -34.74 19.08 12.30
C GLU A 52 -35.87 20.12 12.31
N LYS A 53 -37.06 19.64 12.65
CA LYS A 53 -38.33 20.39 12.77
C LYS A 53 -38.22 21.72 13.54
N GLU A 54 -37.18 21.88 14.36
CA GLU A 54 -36.92 23.03 15.22
C GLU A 54 -36.90 24.35 14.45
N ILE A 55 -36.18 24.46 13.32
CA ILE A 55 -36.10 25.75 12.57
C ILE A 55 -37.46 26.14 11.99
N ARG A 56 -38.20 25.17 11.43
CA ARG A 56 -39.51 25.44 10.83
C ARG A 56 -40.53 25.82 11.91
N GLU A 57 -40.57 25.09 13.02
CA GLU A 57 -41.49 25.39 14.11
C GLU A 57 -41.15 26.71 14.81
N THR A 58 -39.86 27.04 15.00
CA THR A 58 -39.45 28.33 15.59
C THR A 58 -39.84 29.51 14.71
N ILE A 59 -39.62 29.42 13.38
CA ILE A 59 -40.02 30.49 12.45
C ILE A 59 -41.55 30.66 12.43
N ILE A 60 -42.30 29.56 12.37
CA ILE A 60 -43.77 29.60 12.32
C ILE A 60 -44.34 30.12 13.65
N THR A 61 -43.78 29.70 14.79
CA THR A 61 -44.23 30.14 16.12
C THR A 61 -43.91 31.61 16.34
N ALA A 62 -42.72 32.06 15.94
CA ALA A 62 -42.35 33.47 15.99
C ALA A 62 -43.24 34.33 15.10
N ALA A 63 -43.55 33.89 13.87
CA ALA A 63 -44.47 34.57 12.97
C ALA A 63 -45.87 34.71 13.59
N ARG A 64 -46.40 33.65 14.22
CA ARG A 64 -47.68 33.69 14.93
C ARG A 64 -47.67 34.60 16.14
N ILE A 65 -46.60 34.62 16.92
CA ILE A 65 -46.47 35.51 18.09
C ILE A 65 -46.48 36.97 17.63
N TYR A 66 -45.75 37.29 16.56
CA TYR A 66 -45.75 38.63 15.98
C TYR A 66 -47.14 39.06 15.47
N GLU A 67 -47.83 38.18 14.72
CA GLU A 67 -49.20 38.41 14.25
C GLU A 67 -50.19 38.61 15.43
N TYR A 68 -50.03 37.84 16.51
CA TYR A 68 -50.85 37.96 17.71
C TYR A 68 -50.59 39.28 18.48
N GLU A 69 -49.33 39.67 18.64
CA GLU A 69 -48.96 40.93 19.31
C GLU A 69 -49.46 42.16 18.54
N THR A 70 -49.32 42.15 17.21
CA THR A 70 -49.82 43.21 16.33
C THR A 70 -51.35 43.30 16.33
N ALA A 71 -52.06 42.18 16.37
CA ALA A 71 -53.53 42.16 16.46
C ALA A 71 -54.06 42.62 17.83
N ARG A 72 -53.33 42.35 18.92
CA ARG A 72 -53.74 42.71 20.30
C ARG A 72 -53.52 44.19 20.63
N HIS A 73 -52.51 44.81 20.03
CA HIS A 73 -52.11 46.18 20.34
C HIS A 73 -51.92 47.04 19.07
N PRO A 74 -53.01 47.39 18.36
CA PRO A 74 -52.94 48.06 17.06
C PRO A 74 -52.33 49.48 17.08
N GLN A 75 -52.11 50.09 18.25
CA GLN A 75 -51.59 51.47 18.37
C GLN A 75 -50.28 51.61 19.15
N THR A 76 -49.57 50.51 19.47
CA THR A 76 -48.31 50.64 20.20
C THR A 76 -47.14 50.69 19.22
N ASN A 77 -46.65 51.89 18.96
CA ASN A 77 -45.47 52.18 18.13
C ASN A 77 -44.16 51.74 18.83
N LYS A 78 -44.07 50.47 19.26
CA LYS A 78 -42.86 49.88 19.83
C LYS A 78 -41.99 49.31 18.70
N GLU A 79 -41.09 50.17 18.22
CA GLU A 79 -39.89 49.86 17.45
C GLU A 79 -39.01 48.76 18.13
N PRO A 80 -37.99 48.25 17.44
CA PRO A 80 -37.81 46.89 16.90
C PRO A 80 -37.25 45.89 17.94
N LEU A 81 -37.62 46.02 19.22
CA LEU A 81 -36.99 45.24 20.30
C LEU A 81 -37.29 43.73 20.21
N SER A 82 -38.46 43.37 19.69
CA SER A 82 -38.83 41.98 19.39
C SER A 82 -38.04 41.44 18.22
N SER A 83 -37.87 42.21 17.13
CA SER A 83 -36.97 41.84 16.03
C SER A 83 -35.52 41.72 16.49
N LEU A 84 -35.02 42.57 17.40
CA LEU A 84 -33.66 42.46 17.95
C LEU A 84 -33.47 41.19 18.80
N ARG A 85 -34.49 40.76 19.56
CA ARG A 85 -34.46 39.46 20.26
C ARG A 85 -34.52 38.30 19.29
N VAL A 86 -35.35 38.38 18.24
CA VAL A 86 -35.39 37.39 17.15
C VAL A 86 -34.03 37.33 16.45
N PHE A 87 -33.42 38.47 16.11
CA PHE A 87 -32.09 38.54 15.51
C PHE A 87 -31.03 37.93 16.43
N LYS A 88 -31.07 38.24 17.73
CA LYS A 88 -30.16 37.64 18.73
C LYS A 88 -30.37 36.13 18.89
N GLU A 89 -31.61 35.64 18.86
CA GLU A 89 -31.89 34.19 18.86
C GLU A 89 -31.45 33.53 17.55
N THR A 90 -31.60 34.19 16.40
CA THR A 90 -31.07 33.69 15.12
C THR A 90 -29.53 33.68 15.09
N GLU A 91 -28.88 34.62 15.80
CA GLU A 91 -27.43 34.67 15.97
C GLU A 91 -26.96 33.53 16.91
N LEU A 92 -27.68 33.27 18.01
CA LEU A 92 -27.42 32.13 18.91
C LEU A 92 -27.69 30.77 18.25
N LEU A 93 -28.70 30.66 17.38
CA LEU A 93 -28.95 29.49 16.55
C LEU A 93 -27.83 29.30 15.52
N SER A 94 -27.29 30.40 14.97
CA SER A 94 -26.11 30.36 14.11
C SER A 94 -24.90 29.81 14.86
N ASP A 95 -24.71 30.15 16.13
CA ASP A 95 -23.60 29.63 16.93
C ASP A 95 -23.74 28.13 17.24
N ARG A 96 -24.95 27.67 17.59
CA ARG A 96 -25.21 26.22 17.76
C ARG A 96 -25.01 25.43 16.45
N GLN A 97 -25.41 26.00 15.31
CA GLN A 97 -25.16 25.41 13.99
C GLN A 97 -23.66 25.37 13.66
N LYS A 98 -22.91 26.43 14.00
CA LYS A 98 -21.45 26.46 13.85
C LYS A 98 -20.81 25.38 14.72
N GLU A 99 -21.26 25.17 15.95
CA GLU A 99 -20.74 24.10 16.83
C GLU A 99 -20.97 22.71 16.22
N VAL A 100 -22.18 22.43 15.73
CA VAL A 100 -22.49 21.14 15.06
C VAL A 100 -21.66 20.96 13.79
N LEU A 101 -21.52 22.00 12.97
CA LEU A 101 -20.68 21.97 11.77
C LEU A 101 -19.21 21.73 12.13
N GLN A 102 -18.70 22.43 13.14
CA GLN A 102 -17.33 22.25 13.64
C GLN A 102 -17.12 20.83 14.17
N GLN A 103 -18.11 20.25 14.86
CA GLN A 103 -18.04 18.87 15.32
C GLN A 103 -17.98 17.88 14.13
N ILE A 104 -18.87 18.03 13.15
CA ILE A 104 -18.87 17.19 11.93
C ILE A 104 -17.53 17.32 11.18
N LEU A 105 -17.01 18.55 11.04
CA LEU A 105 -15.73 18.81 10.42
C LEU A 105 -14.60 18.12 11.19
N ASN A 106 -14.53 18.29 12.51
CA ASN A 106 -13.49 17.68 13.35
C ASN A 106 -13.53 16.15 13.31
N ASP A 107 -14.72 15.55 13.35
CA ASP A 107 -14.90 14.10 13.24
C ASP A 107 -14.43 13.60 11.87
N THR A 108 -14.77 14.33 10.81
CA THR A 108 -14.33 14.04 9.44
C THR A 108 -12.81 14.16 9.29
N TYR A 109 -12.22 15.25 9.77
CA TYR A 109 -10.76 15.46 9.76
C TYR A 109 -10.05 14.34 10.51
N SER A 110 -10.52 13.98 11.70
CA SER A 110 -9.96 12.91 12.53
C SER A 110 -10.02 11.56 11.82
N GLN A 111 -11.13 11.24 11.13
CA GLN A 111 -11.27 10.03 10.34
C GLN A 111 -10.31 10.00 9.13
N LEU A 112 -10.21 11.11 8.38
CA LEU A 112 -9.32 11.22 7.23
C LEU A 112 -7.84 11.09 7.64
N ILE A 113 -7.45 11.69 8.76
CA ILE A 113 -6.09 11.57 9.30
C ILE A 113 -5.79 10.12 9.67
N ARG A 114 -6.70 9.42 10.38
CA ARG A 114 -6.52 7.99 10.71
C ARG A 114 -6.35 7.13 9.45
N LEU A 115 -7.18 7.35 8.43
CA LEU A 115 -7.07 6.64 7.16
C LEU A 115 -5.75 6.95 6.44
N GLY A 116 -5.34 8.22 6.40
CA GLY A 116 -4.08 8.65 5.80
C GLY A 116 -2.85 8.04 6.48
N LEU A 117 -2.84 7.98 7.81
CA LEU A 117 -1.78 7.33 8.58
C LEU A 117 -1.71 5.82 8.30
N LEU A 118 -2.87 5.16 8.22
CA LEU A 118 -2.97 3.75 7.88
C LEU A 118 -2.43 3.47 6.46
N LEU A 119 -2.79 4.30 5.48
CA LEU A 119 -2.27 4.20 4.12
C LEU A 119 -0.75 4.41 4.08
N LEU A 120 -0.25 5.44 4.76
CA LEU A 120 1.19 5.72 4.84
C LEU A 120 1.95 4.54 5.45
N PHE A 121 1.40 3.93 6.51
CA PHE A 121 1.95 2.72 7.10
C PHE A 121 2.05 1.57 6.09
N PHE A 122 0.98 1.27 5.35
CA PHE A 122 0.99 0.20 4.35
C PHE A 122 1.95 0.46 3.19
N ILE A 123 2.06 1.72 2.73
CA ILE A 123 3.03 2.10 1.69
C ILE A 123 4.46 1.90 2.19
N ALA A 124 4.77 2.38 3.39
CA ALA A 124 6.09 2.26 4.00
C ALA A 124 6.45 0.78 4.23
N TRP A 125 5.53 0.01 4.81
CA TRP A 125 5.67 -1.42 5.03
C TRP A 125 5.93 -2.18 3.72
N GLY A 126 5.08 -1.95 2.71
CA GLY A 126 5.19 -2.61 1.40
C GLY A 126 6.50 -2.29 0.69
N SER A 127 6.97 -1.04 0.75
CA SER A 127 8.24 -0.61 0.16
C SER A 127 9.45 -1.31 0.79
N ILE A 128 9.48 -1.39 2.13
CA ILE A 128 10.53 -2.10 2.87
C ILE A 128 10.49 -3.59 2.55
N PHE A 129 9.31 -4.20 2.59
CA PHE A 129 9.12 -5.63 2.29
C PHE A 129 9.66 -6.00 0.92
N LEU A 130 9.24 -5.28 -0.13
CA LEU A 130 9.62 -5.53 -1.51
C LEU A 130 11.13 -5.44 -1.72
N THR A 131 11.74 -4.39 -1.17
CA THR A 131 13.17 -4.12 -1.33
C THR A 131 14.02 -5.16 -0.62
N HIS A 132 13.70 -5.47 0.63
CA HIS A 132 14.56 -6.30 1.46
C HIS A 132 14.33 -7.80 1.27
N LYS A 133 13.07 -8.25 1.11
CA LYS A 133 12.73 -9.67 1.05
C LYS A 133 12.64 -10.26 -0.36
N VAL A 134 12.44 -9.43 -1.39
CA VAL A 134 12.27 -9.91 -2.78
C VAL A 134 13.40 -9.45 -3.68
N ALA A 135 13.62 -8.13 -3.80
CA ALA A 135 14.61 -7.58 -4.72
C ALA A 135 16.04 -7.98 -4.35
N GLY A 136 16.36 -8.03 -3.04
CA GLY A 136 17.67 -8.45 -2.53
C GLY A 136 18.04 -9.89 -2.94
N PRO A 137 17.21 -10.90 -2.64
CA PRO A 137 17.42 -12.27 -3.09
C PRO A 137 17.52 -12.40 -4.61
N LEU A 138 16.64 -11.73 -5.36
CA LEU A 138 16.63 -11.80 -6.81
C LEU A 138 17.95 -11.28 -7.43
N PHE A 139 18.54 -10.24 -6.84
CA PHE A 139 19.87 -9.78 -7.23
C PHE A 139 20.96 -10.83 -7.06
N ARG A 140 20.92 -11.57 -5.95
CA ARG A 140 21.88 -12.65 -5.72
C ARG A 140 21.71 -13.76 -6.76
N PHE A 141 20.48 -14.07 -7.18
CA PHE A 141 20.25 -15.00 -8.28
C PHE A 141 20.88 -14.49 -9.57
N THR A 142 20.60 -13.26 -10.00
CA THR A 142 21.19 -12.74 -11.24
C THR A 142 22.71 -12.78 -11.22
N LYS A 143 23.34 -12.37 -10.11
CA LYS A 143 24.80 -12.47 -9.97
C LYS A 143 25.31 -13.91 -10.02
N SER A 144 24.58 -14.84 -9.44
CA SER A 144 24.94 -16.27 -9.50
C SER A 144 24.75 -16.86 -10.88
N PHE A 145 23.75 -16.42 -11.64
CA PHE A 145 23.56 -16.82 -13.04
C PHE A 145 24.65 -16.22 -13.96
N GLU A 146 25.10 -14.99 -13.71
CA GLU A 146 26.24 -14.38 -14.42
C GLU A 146 27.52 -15.17 -14.19
N GLU A 147 27.82 -15.53 -12.93
CA GLU A 147 28.96 -16.36 -12.59
C GLU A 147 28.83 -17.78 -13.17
N LEU A 148 27.64 -18.38 -13.13
CA LEU A 148 27.37 -19.68 -13.73
C LEU A 148 27.62 -19.66 -15.25
N LYS A 149 27.22 -18.58 -15.93
CA LYS A 149 27.49 -18.38 -17.36
C LYS A 149 28.99 -18.36 -17.67
N SER A 150 29.83 -17.95 -16.73
CA SER A 150 31.30 -18.00 -16.86
C SER A 150 31.89 -19.42 -16.69
N GLY A 151 31.06 -20.43 -16.37
CA GLY A 151 31.49 -21.80 -16.14
C GLY A 151 31.79 -22.14 -14.68
N ASN A 152 31.50 -21.24 -13.75
CA ASN A 152 31.71 -21.47 -12.33
C ASN A 152 30.57 -22.32 -11.73
N LEU A 153 30.82 -23.61 -11.47
CA LEU A 153 29.85 -24.55 -10.88
C LEU A 153 29.98 -24.71 -9.35
N THR A 154 30.92 -24.02 -8.71
CA THR A 154 31.11 -24.09 -7.25
C THR A 154 30.21 -23.11 -6.50
N LEU A 155 29.38 -22.35 -7.21
CA LEU A 155 28.52 -21.30 -6.66
C LEU A 155 27.39 -21.88 -5.81
N ARG A 156 27.11 -21.24 -4.67
CA ARG A 156 25.97 -21.58 -3.82
C ARG A 156 25.27 -20.31 -3.31
N ILE A 157 23.96 -20.24 -3.52
CA ILE A 157 23.11 -19.13 -3.07
C ILE A 157 22.67 -19.41 -1.63
N HIS A 158 22.97 -18.47 -0.75
CA HIS A 158 22.51 -18.48 0.64
C HIS A 158 21.66 -17.25 0.93
N LEU A 159 20.38 -17.49 1.24
CA LEU A 159 19.39 -16.45 1.54
C LEU A 159 19.09 -16.36 3.03
N ARG A 160 18.59 -15.21 3.48
CA ARG A 160 18.24 -14.99 4.90
C ARG A 160 16.98 -15.76 5.28
N LYS A 161 16.79 -15.97 6.59
CA LYS A 161 15.71 -16.82 7.14
C LYS A 161 14.31 -16.52 6.57
N TRP A 162 14.02 -15.25 6.32
CA TRP A 162 12.70 -14.73 5.94
C TRP A 162 12.62 -14.23 4.50
N ASP A 163 13.57 -14.61 3.65
CA ASP A 163 13.52 -14.32 2.22
C ASP A 163 12.57 -15.33 1.54
N GLU A 164 11.70 -14.84 0.65
CA GLU A 164 10.63 -15.65 0.05
C GLU A 164 11.14 -16.73 -0.92
N THR A 165 12.30 -16.50 -1.54
CA THR A 165 12.83 -17.35 -2.62
C THR A 165 13.80 -18.44 -2.15
N LYS A 166 13.75 -18.82 -0.88
CA LYS A 166 14.60 -19.89 -0.32
C LYS A 166 14.44 -21.24 -1.00
N GLY A 167 13.20 -21.65 -1.29
CA GLY A 167 12.95 -22.92 -1.98
C GLY A 167 13.65 -22.94 -3.35
N LEU A 168 13.57 -21.83 -4.08
CA LEU A 168 14.28 -21.64 -5.34
C LEU A 168 15.81 -21.69 -5.17
N ALA A 169 16.34 -21.14 -4.08
CA ALA A 169 17.78 -21.16 -3.81
C ALA A 169 18.28 -22.58 -3.54
N ASN A 170 17.51 -23.39 -2.83
CA ASN A 170 17.83 -24.79 -2.59
C ASN A 170 17.85 -25.58 -3.90
N ILE A 171 16.77 -25.47 -4.70
CA ILE A 171 16.69 -26.13 -6.01
C ILE A 171 17.84 -25.70 -6.91
N PHE A 172 18.18 -24.41 -6.94
CA PHE A 172 19.33 -23.90 -7.67
C PHE A 172 20.63 -24.56 -7.19
N ASN A 173 20.90 -24.57 -5.89
CA ASN A 173 22.11 -25.15 -5.32
C ASN A 173 22.23 -26.64 -5.63
N ASP A 174 21.14 -27.39 -5.51
CA ASP A 174 21.09 -28.82 -5.81
C ASP A 174 21.37 -29.07 -7.30
N THR A 175 20.73 -28.29 -8.19
CA THR A 175 20.94 -28.37 -9.63
C THR A 175 22.40 -28.11 -10.00
N ILE A 176 23.00 -27.06 -9.45
CA ILE A 176 24.39 -26.70 -9.70
C ILE A 176 25.34 -27.76 -9.13
N SER A 177 25.02 -28.35 -7.98
CA SER A 177 25.82 -29.43 -7.41
C SER A 177 25.83 -30.68 -8.30
N VAL A 178 24.69 -31.03 -8.91
CA VAL A 178 24.60 -32.13 -9.87
C VAL A 178 25.41 -31.84 -11.13
N LEU A 179 25.31 -30.62 -11.67
CA LEU A 179 26.09 -30.19 -12.83
C LEU A 179 27.60 -30.22 -12.53
N ASP A 180 28.00 -29.68 -11.39
CA ASP A 180 29.39 -29.67 -10.92
C ASP A 180 29.98 -31.07 -10.85
N HIS A 181 29.23 -32.01 -10.25
CA HIS A 181 29.67 -33.41 -10.13
C HIS A 181 29.82 -34.09 -11.51
N ARG A 182 28.86 -33.88 -12.42
CA ARG A 182 28.91 -34.47 -13.77
C ARG A 182 30.05 -33.92 -14.61
N ILE A 183 30.24 -32.61 -14.62
CA ILE A 183 31.35 -31.97 -15.33
C ILE A 183 32.69 -32.37 -14.71
N SER A 184 32.77 -32.47 -13.38
CA SER A 184 33.97 -32.96 -12.69
C SER A 184 34.31 -34.40 -13.07
N LYS A 185 33.30 -35.30 -13.16
CA LYS A 185 33.49 -36.67 -13.64
C LYS A 185 34.02 -36.70 -15.08
N LEU A 186 33.45 -35.91 -15.98
CA LEU A 186 33.93 -35.78 -17.35
C LEU A 186 35.38 -35.27 -17.42
N LYS A 187 35.73 -34.26 -16.60
CA LYS A 187 37.12 -33.75 -16.52
C LYS A 187 38.09 -34.82 -16.03
N GLN A 188 37.68 -35.62 -15.04
CA GLN A 188 38.50 -36.73 -14.52
C GLN A 188 38.72 -37.79 -15.60
N LEU A 189 37.66 -38.24 -16.28
CA LEU A 189 37.77 -39.22 -17.38
C LEU A 189 38.65 -38.69 -18.52
N ALA A 190 38.48 -37.42 -18.91
CA ALA A 190 39.30 -36.81 -19.96
C ALA A 190 40.79 -36.67 -19.58
N SER A 191 41.12 -36.60 -18.28
CA SER A 191 42.50 -36.55 -17.80
C SER A 191 43.18 -37.92 -17.71
N GLN A 192 42.41 -39.02 -17.80
CA GLN A 192 42.95 -40.38 -17.81
C GLN A 192 43.54 -40.73 -19.18
N LYS A 193 44.46 -41.71 -19.20
CA LYS A 193 45.07 -42.19 -20.45
C LYS A 193 43.96 -42.74 -21.37
N SER A 194 43.96 -42.31 -22.63
CA SER A 194 42.93 -42.69 -23.60
C SER A 194 42.88 -44.21 -23.78
N SER A 195 41.83 -44.83 -23.24
CA SER A 195 41.47 -46.24 -23.47
C SER A 195 40.07 -46.31 -24.10
N PRO A 196 39.74 -47.39 -24.83
CA PRO A 196 38.40 -47.59 -25.38
C PRO A 196 37.29 -47.53 -24.32
N GLU A 197 37.57 -48.01 -23.11
CA GLU A 197 36.65 -48.01 -21.96
C GLU A 197 36.34 -46.58 -21.48
N VAL A 198 37.37 -45.73 -21.33
CA VAL A 198 37.20 -44.32 -20.93
C VAL A 198 36.38 -43.55 -21.96
N LEU A 199 36.59 -43.82 -23.26
CA LEU A 199 35.81 -43.19 -24.33
C LEU A 199 34.34 -43.59 -24.28
N GLN A 200 34.03 -44.87 -24.02
CA GLN A 200 32.66 -45.34 -23.84
C GLN A 200 32.00 -44.67 -22.62
N GLU A 201 32.72 -44.50 -21.51
CA GLU A 201 32.15 -43.87 -20.33
C GLU A 201 31.91 -42.36 -20.51
N ILE A 202 32.78 -41.66 -21.24
CA ILE A 202 32.55 -40.27 -21.64
C ILE A 202 31.30 -40.17 -22.52
N GLN A 203 31.17 -41.03 -23.53
CA GLN A 203 29.98 -41.07 -24.39
C GLN A 203 28.70 -41.34 -23.59
N HIS A 204 28.75 -42.29 -22.65
CA HIS A 204 27.63 -42.59 -21.77
C HIS A 204 27.25 -41.38 -20.89
N GLU A 205 28.21 -40.69 -20.26
CA GLU A 205 27.88 -39.49 -19.48
C GLU A 205 27.36 -38.34 -20.34
N LEU A 206 27.89 -38.14 -21.55
CA LEU A 206 27.41 -37.12 -22.48
C LEU A 206 25.98 -37.41 -22.96
N SER A 207 25.61 -38.67 -23.16
CA SER A 207 24.24 -39.06 -23.58
C SER A 207 23.14 -38.68 -22.57
N LYS A 208 23.51 -38.42 -21.31
CA LYS A 208 22.59 -37.94 -20.28
C LYS A 208 22.23 -36.46 -20.44
N PHE A 209 23.02 -35.70 -21.20
CA PHE A 209 22.74 -34.30 -21.51
C PHE A 209 21.96 -34.20 -22.81
N LYS A 210 20.84 -33.47 -22.78
CA LYS A 210 20.12 -33.07 -23.99
C LYS A 210 20.59 -31.68 -24.39
N THR A 211 21.22 -31.56 -25.55
CA THR A 211 21.72 -30.30 -26.10
C THR A 211 20.88 -29.86 -27.30
N SER A 212 20.79 -28.55 -27.54
CA SER A 212 20.03 -28.00 -28.66
C SER A 212 20.76 -28.08 -30.01
N THR A 213 22.07 -28.28 -30.01
CA THR A 213 22.93 -28.12 -31.19
C THR A 213 23.76 -29.36 -31.54
N LEU A 214 23.52 -30.50 -30.89
CA LEU A 214 24.14 -31.80 -31.16
C LEU A 214 23.11 -32.90 -30.92
#